data_AF-A0A7S0B2G8-F1
#
_entry.id   AF-A0A7S0B2G8-F1
#
_cell.length_a   1.000
_cell.length_b   1.000
_cell.length_c   1.000
_cell.angle_alpha   90.00
_cell.angle_beta   90.00
_cell.angle_gamma   90.00
#
_symmetry.space_group_name_H-M   'P 1'
#
loop_
_entity.id
_entity.type
_entity.pdbx_description
1 polymer ?
#
loop_
_entity_poly.entity_id
_entity_poly.type
_entity_poly.pdbx_seq_one_letter_code
_entity_poly.pdbx_strand_id
1 'polypeptide(L)'
;RGKIEVWSQASQWNYKHMLRFIEAEIAYSEGHHEEAKVAYDEAIRLAGEHRFIHDQALCLERAAFYHEDVSGVSSAVTEKYLAEARDLYIKWGAHRKAVDIQIPVSIE
;
A
#
# COMPACT_ATOMS: atom_id res chain seq x y z
N ARG A 1 -14.63 4.46 6.39
CA ARG A 1 -14.31 5.92 6.28
C ARG A 1 -14.56 6.71 7.57
N GLY A 2 -15.77 6.72 8.14
CA GLY A 2 -16.22 7.66 9.19
C GLY A 2 -15.27 8.01 10.35
N LYS A 3 -14.70 7.06 11.09
CA LYS A 3 -13.79 7.40 12.22
C LYS A 3 -12.43 7.95 11.76
N ILE A 4 -11.89 7.39 10.69
CA ILE A 4 -10.58 7.78 10.14
C ILE A 4 -10.66 9.13 9.46
N GLU A 5 -11.80 9.45 8.84
CA GLU A 5 -12.08 10.78 8.30
C GLU A 5 -12.11 11.83 9.41
N VAL A 6 -12.81 11.57 10.52
CA VAL A 6 -12.83 12.47 11.69
C VAL A 6 -11.42 12.66 12.28
N TRP A 7 -10.63 11.58 12.37
CA TRP A 7 -9.26 11.67 12.87
C TRP A 7 -8.30 12.36 11.89
N SER A 8 -8.49 12.19 10.59
CA SER A 8 -7.74 12.94 9.57
C SER A 8 -8.06 14.43 9.64
N GLN A 9 -9.28 14.82 9.97
CA GLN A 9 -9.60 16.24 10.19
C GLN A 9 -8.95 16.79 11.48
N ALA A 10 -8.83 15.95 12.52
CA ALA A 10 -8.22 16.33 13.80
C ALA A 10 -6.67 16.33 13.77
N SER A 11 -6.05 15.48 12.95
CA SER A 11 -4.60 15.45 12.72
C SER A 11 -4.32 14.89 11.32
N GLN A 12 -4.27 15.78 10.34
CA GLN A 12 -4.02 15.42 8.93
C GLN A 12 -2.68 14.68 8.77
N TRP A 13 -1.67 15.06 9.55
CA TRP A 13 -0.35 14.43 9.53
C TRP A 13 -0.37 12.97 9.97
N ASN A 14 -1.28 12.57 10.87
CA ASN A 14 -1.29 11.23 11.43
C ASN A 14 -2.20 10.24 10.70
N TYR A 15 -3.16 10.72 9.91
CA TYR A 15 -4.21 9.84 9.37
C TYR A 15 -4.49 10.03 7.87
N LYS A 16 -3.88 11.02 7.22
CA LYS A 16 -4.13 11.28 5.79
C LYS A 16 -3.67 10.10 4.93
N HIS A 17 -2.53 9.47 5.22
CA HIS A 17 -2.09 8.28 4.49
C HIS A 17 -3.10 7.13 4.60
N MET A 18 -3.63 6.89 5.81
CA MET A 18 -4.63 5.84 6.04
C MET A 18 -5.98 6.18 5.38
N LEU A 19 -6.37 7.45 5.32
CA LEU A 19 -7.55 7.87 4.55
C LEU A 19 -7.38 7.57 3.06
N ARG A 20 -6.24 7.95 2.47
CA ARG A 20 -5.94 7.68 1.05
C ARG A 20 -5.88 6.18 0.77
N PHE A 21 -5.31 5.40 1.69
CA PHE A 21 -5.29 3.94 1.58
C PHE A 21 -6.71 3.35 1.57
N ILE A 22 -7.61 3.81 2.44
CA ILE A 22 -9.00 3.35 2.45
C ILE A 22 -9.74 3.77 1.18
N GLU A 23 -9.50 4.98 0.68
CA GLU A 23 -10.06 5.45 -0.58
C GLU A 23 -9.57 4.60 -1.75
N ALA A 24 -8.31 4.14 -1.72
CA ALA A 24 -7.76 3.22 -2.72
C ALA A 24 -8.48 1.86 -2.72
N GLU A 25 -8.66 1.24 -1.54
CA GLU A 25 -9.34 -0.05 -1.42
C GLU A 25 -10.82 0.03 -1.84
N ILE A 26 -11.51 1.13 -1.49
CA ILE A 26 -12.89 1.37 -1.92
C ILE A 26 -12.95 1.50 -3.45
N ALA A 27 -12.15 2.41 -4.02
CA ALA A 27 -12.11 2.63 -5.46
C ALA A 27 -11.78 1.33 -6.22
N TYR A 28 -10.84 0.54 -5.71
CA TYR A 28 -10.51 -0.77 -6.28
C TYR A 28 -11.71 -1.73 -6.23
N SER A 29 -12.38 -1.84 -5.08
CA SER A 29 -13.56 -2.71 -4.93
C SER A 29 -14.75 -2.30 -5.82
N GLU A 30 -14.82 -1.03 -6.20
CA GLU A 30 -15.85 -0.47 -7.08
C GLU A 30 -15.45 -0.52 -8.57
N GLY A 31 -14.23 -0.94 -8.91
CA GLY A 31 -13.70 -0.98 -10.28
C GLY A 31 -13.17 0.36 -10.80
N HIS A 32 -13.03 1.38 -9.94
CA HIS A 32 -12.46 2.68 -10.27
C HIS A 32 -10.92 2.64 -10.24
N HIS A 33 -10.32 1.90 -11.17
CA HIS A 33 -8.88 1.57 -11.18
C HIS A 33 -7.95 2.79 -11.18
N GLU A 34 -8.22 3.81 -11.99
CA GLU A 34 -7.33 4.99 -12.02
C GLU A 34 -7.35 5.77 -10.69
N GLU A 35 -8.52 5.88 -10.06
CA GLU A 35 -8.67 6.51 -8.75
C GLU A 35 -7.96 5.68 -7.66
N ALA A 36 -8.10 4.36 -7.71
CA ALA A 36 -7.42 3.44 -6.80
C ALA A 36 -5.90 3.59 -6.89
N LYS A 37 -5.36 3.60 -8.10
CA LYS A 37 -3.92 3.78 -8.36
C LYS A 37 -3.40 5.09 -7.77
N VAL A 38 -4.05 6.21 -8.09
CA VAL A 38 -3.66 7.53 -7.56
C VAL A 38 -3.72 7.56 -6.03
N ALA A 39 -4.73 6.91 -5.44
CA ALA A 39 -4.88 6.83 -4.00
C ALA A 39 -3.81 5.95 -3.32
N TYR A 40 -3.44 4.82 -3.91
CA TYR A 40 -2.32 4.00 -3.43
C TYR A 40 -1.00 4.77 -3.46
N ASP A 41 -0.68 5.42 -4.58
CA ASP A 41 0.55 6.20 -4.73
C ASP A 41 0.65 7.31 -3.67
N GLU A 42 -0.44 8.02 -3.42
CA GLU A 42 -0.48 9.06 -2.40
C GLU A 42 -0.38 8.50 -0.97
N ALA A 43 -1.01 7.37 -0.69
CA ALA A 43 -0.92 6.71 0.61
C ALA A 43 0.52 6.27 0.93
N ILE A 44 1.20 5.63 -0.03
CA ILE A 44 2.60 5.20 0.10
C ILE A 44 3.51 6.40 0.34
N ARG A 45 3.37 7.46 -0.46
CA ARG A 45 4.18 8.68 -0.33
C ARG A 45 4.00 9.33 1.04
N LEU A 46 2.76 9.53 1.49
CA LEU A 46 2.47 10.17 2.78
C LEU A 46 2.94 9.32 3.97
N ALA A 47 2.77 8.00 3.91
CA ALA A 47 3.28 7.11 4.95
C ALA A 47 4.81 7.17 5.06
N GLY A 48 5.51 7.25 3.92
CA GLY A 48 6.96 7.42 3.86
C GLY A 48 7.44 8.78 4.40
N GLU A 49 6.80 9.88 3.99
CA GLU A 49 7.14 11.24 4.43
C GLU A 49 7.04 11.39 5.96
N HIS A 50 6.04 10.76 6.57
CA HIS A 50 5.83 10.79 8.01
C HIS A 50 6.48 9.63 8.78
N ARG A 51 7.26 8.78 8.08
CA ARG A 51 7.96 7.61 8.64
C ARG A 51 7.05 6.61 9.34
N PHE A 52 5.82 6.44 8.88
CA PHE A 52 4.92 5.37 9.28
C PHE A 52 5.32 4.06 8.57
N ILE A 53 6.43 3.46 9.01
CA ILE A 53 7.09 2.33 8.32
C ILE A 53 6.15 1.13 8.11
N HIS A 54 5.34 0.79 9.12
CA HIS A 54 4.41 -0.33 9.04
C HIS A 54 3.23 -0.06 8.10
N ASP A 55 2.72 1.17 8.11
CA ASP A 55 1.64 1.57 7.21
C ASP A 55 2.14 1.68 5.76
N GLN A 56 3.36 2.18 5.56
CA GLN A 56 3.99 2.22 4.24
C GLN A 56 4.19 0.80 3.69
N ALA A 57 4.65 -0.14 4.53
CA ALA A 57 4.79 -1.55 4.15
C ALA A 57 3.45 -2.16 3.72
N LEU A 58 2.38 -1.91 4.48
CA LEU A 58 1.04 -2.37 4.16
C LEU A 58 0.52 -1.77 2.85
N CYS A 59 0.69 -0.46 2.65
CA CYS A 59 0.25 0.21 1.43
C CYS A 59 0.97 -0.34 0.19
N LEU A 60 2.29 -0.59 0.28
CA LEU A 60 3.08 -1.19 -0.80
C LEU A 60 2.63 -2.61 -1.12
N GLU A 61 2.41 -3.45 -0.11
CA GLU A 61 1.91 -4.82 -0.28
C GLU A 61 0.55 -4.82 -1.01
N ARG A 62 -0.36 -3.95 -0.59
CA ARG A 62 -1.69 -3.87 -1.18
C ARG A 62 -1.69 -3.28 -2.58
N ALA A 63 -0.85 -2.26 -2.83
CA ALA A 63 -0.66 -1.71 -4.17
C ALA A 63 -0.08 -2.75 -5.13
N ALA A 64 0.85 -3.60 -4.68
CA ALA A 64 1.37 -4.71 -5.47
C ALA A 64 0.26 -5.68 -5.90
N PHE A 65 -0.57 -6.15 -4.95
CA PHE A 65 -1.69 -7.04 -5.27
C PHE A 65 -2.72 -6.38 -6.18
N TYR A 66 -2.98 -5.09 -6.00
CA TYR A 66 -3.83 -4.32 -6.90
C TYR A 66 -3.26 -4.32 -8.33
N HIS A 67 -1.97 -4.03 -8.50
CA HIS A 67 -1.35 -4.00 -9.83
C HIS A 67 -1.34 -5.37 -10.51
N GLU A 68 -1.09 -6.43 -9.75
CA GLU A 68 -1.14 -7.81 -10.25
C GLU A 68 -2.57 -8.19 -10.69
N ASP A 69 -3.59 -7.90 -9.89
CA ASP A 69 -4.98 -8.23 -10.23
C ASP A 69 -5.48 -7.47 -11.47
N VAL A 70 -5.22 -6.17 -11.55
CA VAL A 70 -5.67 -5.33 -12.67
C VAL A 70 -4.95 -5.66 -13.97
N SER A 71 -3.66 -5.99 -13.91
CA SER A 71 -2.89 -6.34 -15.11
C SER A 71 -3.00 -7.83 -15.48
N GLY A 72 -3.42 -8.68 -14.55
CA GLY A 72 -3.47 -10.13 -14.70
C GLY A 72 -2.10 -10.80 -14.75
N VAL A 73 -1.00 -10.06 -14.52
CA VAL A 73 0.38 -10.56 -14.59
C VAL A 73 1.25 -9.92 -13.51
N SER A 74 2.19 -10.70 -12.96
CA SER A 74 3.25 -10.11 -12.15
C SER A 74 4.14 -9.23 -13.03
N SER A 75 4.43 -8.03 -12.56
CA SER A 75 5.24 -7.04 -13.27
C SER A 75 6.40 -6.56 -12.40
N ALA A 76 7.41 -5.95 -13.01
CA ALA A 76 8.53 -5.36 -12.29
C ALA A 76 8.10 -4.32 -11.21
N VAL A 77 6.95 -3.66 -11.41
CA VAL A 77 6.36 -2.76 -10.40
C VAL A 77 5.87 -3.55 -9.17
N THR A 78 5.17 -4.67 -9.41
CA THR A 78 4.67 -5.57 -8.36
C THR A 78 5.83 -6.13 -7.54
N GLU A 79 6.86 -6.62 -8.22
CA GLU A 79 8.07 -7.14 -7.56
C GLU A 79 8.76 -6.09 -6.70
N LYS A 80 8.93 -4.88 -7.25
CA LYS A 80 9.54 -3.76 -6.54
C LYS A 80 8.75 -3.41 -5.27
N TYR A 81 7.43 -3.32 -5.37
CA TYR A 81 6.58 -2.99 -4.22
C TYR A 81 6.61 -4.08 -3.15
N LEU A 82 6.55 -5.36 -3.53
CA LEU A 82 6.66 -6.46 -2.57
C LEU A 82 8.04 -6.53 -1.91
N ALA A 83 9.12 -6.27 -2.67
CA ALA A 83 10.46 -6.19 -2.12
C ALA A 83 10.58 -5.06 -1.08
N GLU A 84 10.10 -3.87 -1.41
CA GLU A 84 10.12 -2.72 -0.50
C GLU A 84 9.24 -2.95 0.74
N ALA A 85 8.03 -3.52 0.57
CA ALA A 85 7.16 -3.90 1.67
C ALA A 85 7.84 -4.88 2.63
N ARG A 86 8.49 -5.92 2.09
CA ARG A 86 9.24 -6.91 2.87
C ARG A 86 10.34 -6.26 3.70
N ASP A 87 11.13 -5.38 3.09
CA ASP A 87 12.23 -4.69 3.77
C ASP A 87 11.73 -3.77 4.89
N LEU A 88 10.60 -3.07 4.67
CA LEU A 88 9.97 -2.24 5.70
C LEU A 88 9.38 -3.09 6.84
N TYR A 89 8.77 -4.24 6.55
CA TYR A 89 8.31 -5.17 7.58
C TYR A 89 9.48 -5.72 8.41
N ILE A 90 10.61 -6.04 7.79
CA ILE A 90 11.84 -6.44 8.50
C ILE A 90 12.31 -5.30 9.41
N LYS A 91 12.40 -4.08 8.88
CA LYS A 91 12.85 -2.89 9.63
C LYS A 91 11.93 -2.57 10.81
N TRP A 92 10.63 -2.80 10.68
CA TRP A 92 9.67 -2.64 11.76
C TRP A 92 9.73 -3.78 12.80
N GLY A 93 10.27 -4.96 12.44
CA GLY A 93 10.37 -6.13 13.30
C GLY A 93 9.29 -7.20 13.07
N ALA A 94 8.45 -7.04 12.05
CA ALA A 94 7.42 -8.01 11.68
C ALA A 94 7.99 -9.14 10.80
N HIS A 95 8.94 -9.89 11.33
CA HIS A 95 9.66 -10.92 10.58
C HIS A 95 8.76 -12.01 10.00
N ARG A 96 7.73 -12.45 10.75
CA ARG A 96 6.75 -13.43 10.24
C ARG A 96 6.07 -12.90 8.98
N LYS A 97 5.55 -11.66 9.06
CA LYS A 97 4.88 -11.03 7.93
C LYS A 97 5.80 -10.85 6.74
N ALA A 98 7.06 -10.46 6.98
CA ALA A 98 8.06 -10.36 5.91
C ALA A 98 8.34 -11.69 5.21
N VAL A 99 8.34 -12.81 5.94
CA VAL A 99 8.48 -14.16 5.35
C VAL A 99 7.26 -14.54 4.51
N ASP A 100 6.07 -14.08 4.89
CA ASP A 100 4.83 -14.36 4.14
C ASP A 100 4.77 -13.60 2.80
N ILE A 101 5.59 -12.56 2.60
CA ILE A 101 5.68 -11.83 1.33
C ILE A 101 6.40 -12.70 0.29
N GLN A 102 5.61 -13.28 -0.60
CA GLN A 102 6.09 -13.98 -1.78
C GLN A 102 6.31 -12.97 -2.90
N ILE A 103 7.54 -12.87 -3.40
CA ILE A 103 7.86 -12.04 -4.57
C ILE A 103 7.82 -12.97 -5.78
N PRO A 104 6.83 -12.84 -6.68
CA PRO A 104 6.81 -13.64 -7.89
C PRO A 104 8.01 -13.26 -8.75
N VAL A 105 8.74 -14.24 -9.28
CA VAL A 105 9.78 -13.97 -10.27
C VAL A 105 9.06 -13.87 -11.62
N SER A 106 9.11 -12.69 -12.27
CA SER A 106 8.64 -12.53 -13.64
C SER A 106 9.40 -13.52 -14.51
N ILE A 107 8.67 -14.47 -15.08
CA ILE A 107 9.23 -15.40 -16.07
C ILE A 107 9.28 -14.60 -17.38
N GLU A 108 10.48 -14.26 -17.84
CA GLU A 108 10.72 -13.62 -19.16
C GLU A 108 10.17 -14.45 -20.33
#